data_AF-A0A1C5ETH9-F1
#
_entry.id   AF-A0A1C5ETH9-F1
#
_cell.length_a   1.000
_cell.length_b   1.000
_cell.length_c   1.000
_cell.angle_alpha   90.00
_cell.angle_beta   90.00
_cell.angle_gamma   90.00
#
_symmetry.space_group_name_H-M   'P 1'
#
loop_
_entity.id
_entity.type
_entity.pdbx_description
1 polymer ?
#
loop_
_entity_poly.entity_id
_entity_poly.type
_entity_poly.pdbx_seq_one_letter_code
_entity_poly.pdbx_strand_id
1 'polypeptide(L)'
;NADLSQRIHTRSGPPTPDDLDELLTRRRKTQYLLAHPRTIAAFGRECSDRGLYPQGVEVAGVAVRAWRGVPLLPCNKIPVSESGTSSILAMRTGEESQGVIGLHQTGIPDEYEPSLNVRFMGISEQAVTSYLVSAYYSAAILVPDALGVLEDVEIGR
;
A
#
# COMPACT_ATOMS: atom_id res chain seq x y z
N ASN A 1 -8.29 7.00 -7.65
CA ASN A 1 -7.59 6.03 -8.52
C ASN A 1 -8.16 4.62 -8.41
N ALA A 2 -8.55 4.14 -7.24
CA ALA A 2 -9.40 2.94 -7.17
C ALA A 2 -10.76 3.21 -7.80
N ASP A 3 -11.31 2.22 -8.50
CA ASP A 3 -12.66 2.25 -9.04
C ASP A 3 -13.69 2.36 -7.89
N LEU A 4 -14.78 3.11 -8.10
CA LEU A 4 -15.79 3.34 -7.07
C LEU A 4 -16.41 2.03 -6.55
N SER A 5 -16.56 1.01 -7.40
CA SER A 5 -17.08 -0.31 -7.01
C SER A 5 -16.15 -1.11 -6.10
N GLN A 6 -14.86 -0.75 -6.09
CA GLN A 6 -13.79 -1.41 -5.34
C GLN A 6 -13.44 -0.68 -4.04
N ARG A 7 -14.22 0.35 -3.69
CA ARG A 7 -14.15 1.07 -2.43
C ARG A 7 -15.30 0.58 -1.54
N ILE A 8 -14.95 0.14 -0.34
CA ILE A 8 -15.91 -0.33 0.67
C ILE A 8 -15.65 0.37 1.99
N HIS A 9 -16.67 0.48 2.83
CA HIS A 9 -16.56 1.07 4.16
C HIS A 9 -16.66 -0.02 5.22
N THR A 10 -16.06 0.22 6.39
CA THR A 10 -16.24 -0.66 7.54
C THR A 10 -17.70 -0.68 7.99
N ARG A 11 -18.14 -1.84 8.49
CA ARG A 11 -19.54 -2.01 8.95
C ARG A 11 -19.81 -1.35 10.29
N SER A 12 -18.80 -1.27 11.15
CA SER A 12 -18.92 -0.82 12.54
C SER A 12 -17.90 0.23 12.97
N GLY A 13 -17.11 0.78 12.03
CA GLY A 13 -16.01 1.70 12.32
C GLY A 13 -14.63 1.02 12.30
N PRO A 14 -14.27 0.22 13.33
CA PRO A 14 -13.02 -0.54 13.32
C PRO A 14 -12.95 -1.61 12.22
N PRO A 15 -11.75 -2.01 11.77
CA PRO A 15 -11.59 -3.03 10.74
C PRO A 15 -11.81 -4.42 11.33
N THR A 16 -12.94 -5.05 11.04
CA THR A 16 -13.26 -6.39 11.51
C THR A 16 -12.73 -7.47 10.55
N PRO A 17 -12.59 -8.72 11.04
CA PRO A 17 -12.39 -9.91 10.18
C PRO A 17 -13.33 -9.98 8.97
N ASP A 18 -14.61 -9.64 9.16
CA ASP A 18 -15.63 -9.68 8.12
C ASP A 18 -15.41 -8.58 7.07
N ASP A 19 -14.96 -7.39 7.47
CA ASP A 19 -14.63 -6.31 6.54
C ASP A 19 -13.44 -6.69 5.63
N LEU A 20 -12.44 -7.39 6.20
CA LEU A 20 -11.32 -7.88 5.41
C LEU A 20 -11.71 -9.05 4.50
N ASP A 21 -12.59 -9.95 4.96
CA ASP A 21 -13.14 -11.01 4.09
C ASP A 21 -13.98 -10.39 2.95
N GLU A 22 -14.75 -9.33 3.20
CA GLU A 22 -15.45 -8.57 2.15
C GLU A 22 -14.46 -7.91 1.17
N LEU A 23 -13.38 -7.31 1.68
CA LEU A 23 -12.34 -6.70 0.84
C LEU A 23 -11.65 -7.73 -0.07
N LEU A 24 -11.44 -8.94 0.43
CA LEU A 24 -10.80 -10.03 -0.32
C LEU A 24 -11.74 -10.68 -1.34
N THR A 25 -13.03 -10.83 -1.02
CA THR A 25 -13.99 -11.53 -1.90
C THR A 25 -14.34 -10.75 -3.17
N ARG A 26 -14.21 -9.42 -3.16
CA ARG A 26 -14.47 -8.59 -4.36
C ARG A 26 -13.43 -8.73 -5.48
N ARG A 27 -12.34 -9.44 -5.22
CA ARG A 27 -11.17 -9.48 -6.12
C ARG A 27 -10.40 -10.78 -6.03
N ARG A 28 -10.11 -11.35 -7.20
CA ARG A 28 -9.33 -12.60 -7.30
C ARG A 28 -7.84 -12.33 -7.13
N LYS A 29 -7.13 -13.34 -6.60
CA LYS A 29 -5.66 -13.38 -6.52
C LYS A 29 -5.04 -12.15 -5.83
N THR A 30 -5.64 -11.71 -4.73
CA THR A 30 -5.00 -10.70 -3.87
C THR A 30 -3.67 -11.23 -3.36
N GLN A 31 -2.61 -10.45 -3.53
CA GLN A 31 -1.26 -10.83 -3.09
C GLN A 31 -0.84 -10.09 -1.83
N TYR A 32 -1.28 -8.84 -1.66
CA TYR A 32 -0.88 -8.01 -0.53
C TYR A 32 -2.05 -7.21 0.02
N LEU A 33 -2.08 -7.07 1.33
CA LEU A 33 -2.82 -6.03 2.03
C LEU A 33 -1.79 -5.00 2.53
N LEU A 34 -2.09 -3.71 2.39
CA LEU A 34 -1.26 -2.60 2.86
C LEU A 34 -2.09 -1.74 3.79
N ALA A 35 -1.57 -1.47 4.98
CA ALA A 35 -2.26 -0.65 5.97
C ALA A 35 -1.27 0.12 6.84
N HIS A 36 -1.72 1.23 7.41
CA HIS A 36 -0.95 1.94 8.42
C HIS A 36 -0.73 1.02 9.66
N PRO A 37 0.45 1.03 10.32
CA PRO A 37 0.71 0.15 11.47
C PRO A 37 -0.34 0.23 12.58
N ARG A 38 -0.89 1.42 12.85
CA ARG A 38 -1.99 1.61 13.80
C ARG A 38 -3.28 0.90 13.37
N THR A 39 -3.57 0.88 12.07
CA THR A 39 -4.70 0.16 11.48
C THR A 39 -4.51 -1.36 11.60
N ILE A 40 -3.29 -1.86 11.39
CA ILE A 40 -2.95 -3.28 11.62
C ILE A 40 -3.14 -3.66 13.09
N ALA A 41 -2.78 -2.77 14.01
CA ALA A 41 -3.02 -2.97 15.44
C ALA A 41 -4.52 -2.99 15.78
N ALA A 42 -5.32 -2.09 15.19
CA ALA A 42 -6.78 -2.07 15.34
C ALA A 42 -7.41 -3.38 14.86
N PHE A 43 -7.03 -3.86 13.68
CA PHE A 43 -7.46 -5.16 13.17
C PHE A 43 -7.07 -6.31 14.11
N GLY A 44 -5.86 -6.27 14.67
CA GLY A 44 -5.41 -7.25 15.65
C GLY A 44 -6.25 -7.26 16.94
N ARG A 45 -6.75 -6.11 17.40
CA ARG A 45 -7.67 -6.03 18.54
C ARG A 45 -9.02 -6.65 18.20
N GLU A 46 -9.61 -6.29 17.06
CA GLU A 46 -10.86 -6.89 16.60
C GLU A 46 -10.78 -8.41 16.43
N CYS A 47 -9.63 -8.94 16.00
CA CYS A 47 -9.37 -10.37 15.98
C CYS A 47 -9.31 -10.97 17.40
N SER A 48 -8.54 -10.34 18.29
CA SER A 48 -8.36 -10.80 19.68
C SER A 48 -9.69 -10.85 20.43
N ASP A 49 -10.53 -9.83 20.27
CA ASP A 49 -11.86 -9.74 20.89
C ASP A 49 -12.81 -10.85 20.40
N ARG A 50 -12.56 -11.40 19.21
CA ARG A 50 -13.28 -12.54 18.63
C ARG A 50 -12.59 -13.89 18.86
N GLY A 51 -11.49 -13.92 19.62
CA GLY A 51 -10.70 -15.14 19.84
C GLY A 51 -9.99 -15.66 18.59
N LEU A 52 -9.76 -14.80 17.60
CA LEU A 52 -9.09 -15.12 16.34
C LEU A 52 -7.63 -14.71 16.42
N TYR A 53 -6.75 -15.62 16.01
CA TYR A 53 -5.29 -15.39 15.97
C TYR A 53 -4.80 -15.54 14.53
N PRO A 54 -4.71 -14.43 13.77
CA PRO A 54 -4.24 -14.47 12.39
C PRO A 54 -2.84 -15.06 12.32
N GLN A 55 -2.64 -16.03 11.44
CA GLN A 55 -1.33 -16.65 11.25
C GLN A 55 -0.37 -15.69 10.55
N GLY A 56 0.92 -15.84 10.85
CA GLY A 56 1.98 -15.15 10.13
C GLY A 56 2.29 -15.84 8.80
N VAL A 57 2.78 -15.07 7.84
CA VAL A 57 3.41 -15.57 6.62
C VAL A 57 4.78 -14.92 6.47
N GLU A 58 5.70 -15.57 5.76
CA GLU A 58 7.00 -14.99 5.47
C GLU A 58 6.93 -14.20 4.15
N VAL A 59 7.40 -12.96 4.18
CA VAL A 59 7.56 -12.12 2.99
C VAL A 59 8.99 -11.59 2.99
N ALA A 60 9.77 -11.94 1.97
CA ALA A 60 11.18 -11.53 1.83
C ALA A 60 12.02 -11.82 3.10
N GLY A 61 11.83 -12.99 3.73
CA GLY A 61 12.56 -13.39 4.93
C GLY A 61 12.05 -12.76 6.24
N VAL A 62 10.96 -11.97 6.20
CA VAL A 62 10.37 -11.32 7.37
C VAL A 62 8.99 -11.89 7.64
N ALA A 63 8.76 -12.32 8.89
CA ALA A 63 7.44 -12.75 9.34
C ALA A 63 6.50 -11.56 9.48
N VAL A 64 5.38 -11.58 8.77
CA VAL A 64 4.32 -10.57 8.82
C VAL A 64 3.00 -11.22 9.15
N ARG A 65 2.07 -10.49 9.76
CA ARG A 65 0.70 -10.97 9.96
C ARG A 65 0.03 -11.19 8.61
N ALA A 66 -0.83 -12.19 8.50
CA ALA A 66 -1.65 -12.42 7.33
C ALA A 66 -3.12 -12.61 7.69
N TRP A 67 -3.99 -12.34 6.72
CA TRP A 67 -5.40 -12.68 6.78
C TRP A 67 -5.75 -13.58 5.60
N ARG A 68 -6.31 -14.77 5.87
CA ARG A 68 -6.61 -15.79 4.84
C ARG A 68 -5.43 -16.11 3.91
N GLY A 69 -4.22 -16.12 4.45
CA GLY A 69 -2.98 -16.36 3.68
C GLY A 69 -2.45 -15.15 2.89
N VAL A 70 -3.14 -14.01 2.95
CA VAL A 70 -2.68 -12.76 2.32
C VAL A 70 -1.90 -11.93 3.34
N PRO A 71 -0.61 -11.60 3.09
CA PRO A 71 0.19 -10.78 4.00
C PRO A 71 -0.39 -9.37 4.17
N LEU A 72 -0.44 -8.92 5.42
CA LEU A 72 -0.82 -7.57 5.82
C LEU A 72 0.44 -6.76 6.15
N LEU A 73 0.91 -6.03 5.14
CA LEU A 73 2.16 -5.29 5.15
C LEU A 73 1.97 -3.88 5.74
N PRO A 74 2.84 -3.46 6.68
CA PRO A 74 2.81 -2.12 7.25
C PRO A 74 3.29 -1.08 6.23
N CYS A 75 2.52 -0.02 6.05
CA CYS A 75 2.88 1.13 5.22
C CYS A 75 2.55 2.44 5.95
N ASN A 76 3.58 3.15 6.43
CA ASN A 76 3.42 4.44 7.11
C ASN A 76 3.07 5.61 6.18
N LYS A 77 2.98 5.36 4.86
CA LYS A 77 2.57 6.36 3.86
C LYS A 77 1.06 6.40 3.65
N ILE A 78 0.34 5.39 4.13
CA ILE A 78 -1.13 5.45 4.20
C ILE A 78 -1.49 6.40 5.35
N PRO A 79 -2.19 7.52 5.06
CA PRO A 79 -2.44 8.53 6.06
C PRO A 79 -3.40 8.04 7.14
N VAL A 80 -3.27 8.65 8.31
CA VAL A 80 -4.25 8.62 9.39
C VAL A 80 -4.82 10.02 9.49
N SER A 81 -6.13 10.15 9.37
CA SER A 81 -6.83 11.43 9.48
C SER A 81 -6.82 11.96 10.92
N GLU A 82 -7.10 13.25 11.09
CA GLU A 82 -7.24 13.87 12.42
C GLU A 82 -8.40 13.26 13.23
N SER A 83 -9.45 12.78 12.54
CA SER A 83 -10.57 12.06 13.16
C SER A 83 -10.22 10.62 13.55
N GLY A 84 -8.99 10.15 13.32
CA GLY A 84 -8.57 8.80 13.69
C GLY A 84 -9.12 7.72 12.75
N THR A 85 -9.28 8.05 11.47
CA THR A 85 -9.60 7.08 10.42
C THR A 85 -8.43 6.86 9.48
N SER A 86 -8.38 5.69 8.85
CA SER A 86 -7.38 5.34 7.85
C SER A 86 -7.99 4.42 6.79
N SER A 87 -7.15 3.77 6.00
CA SER A 87 -7.59 2.82 4.98
C SER A 87 -6.73 1.55 4.96
N ILE A 88 -7.30 0.49 4.40
CA ILE A 88 -6.59 -0.75 4.08
C ILE A 88 -6.70 -0.95 2.57
N LEU A 89 -5.56 -1.03 1.91
CA LEU A 89 -5.47 -1.33 0.48
C LEU A 89 -5.28 -2.83 0.31
N ALA A 90 -5.92 -3.36 -0.71
CA ALA A 90 -5.76 -4.75 -1.09
C ALA A 90 -5.33 -4.79 -2.56
N MET A 91 -4.20 -5.44 -2.87
CA MET A 91 -3.50 -5.31 -4.15
C MET A 91 -3.15 -6.65 -4.79
N ARG A 92 -3.41 -6.73 -6.11
CA ARG A 92 -2.90 -7.74 -7.03
C ARG A 92 -1.87 -7.03 -7.88
N THR A 93 -0.67 -7.60 -8.04
CA THR A 93 0.45 -6.92 -8.68
C THR A 93 0.97 -7.68 -9.89
N GLY A 94 1.64 -6.98 -10.80
CA GLY A 94 2.27 -7.58 -11.97
C GLY A 94 1.40 -7.59 -13.22
N GLU A 95 2.04 -7.46 -14.38
CA GLU A 95 1.38 -7.39 -15.68
C GLU A 95 0.69 -8.71 -16.05
N GLU A 96 1.37 -9.84 -15.86
CA GLU A 96 0.83 -11.18 -16.13
C GLU A 96 -0.47 -11.48 -15.36
N SER A 97 -0.61 -10.89 -14.18
CA SER A 97 -1.79 -11.04 -13.33
C SER A 97 -2.84 -9.97 -13.59
N GLN A 98 -2.64 -9.07 -14.57
CA GLN A 98 -3.46 -7.88 -14.77
C GLN A 98 -3.63 -7.13 -13.44
N GLY A 99 -2.51 -6.84 -12.80
CA GLY A 99 -2.45 -6.21 -11.48
C GLY A 99 -2.18 -4.71 -11.56
N VAL A 100 -1.78 -4.16 -10.42
CA VAL A 100 -1.13 -2.86 -10.32
C VAL A 100 0.34 -3.01 -10.71
N ILE A 101 0.82 -2.12 -11.57
CA ILE A 101 2.20 -2.09 -12.05
C ILE A 101 2.85 -0.74 -11.76
N GLY A 102 4.15 -0.76 -11.47
CA GLY A 102 4.98 0.44 -11.43
C GLY A 102 5.43 0.80 -12.84
N LEU A 103 5.40 2.09 -13.16
CA LEU A 103 5.92 2.65 -14.40
C LEU A 103 7.17 3.47 -14.07
N HIS A 104 8.16 3.37 -14.94
CA HIS A 104 9.44 4.01 -14.75
C HIS A 104 9.95 4.47 -16.13
N GLN A 105 10.60 5.63 -16.20
CA GLN A 105 11.04 6.22 -17.46
C GLN A 105 12.39 5.61 -17.87
N THR A 106 12.48 5.07 -19.08
CA THR A 106 13.73 4.52 -19.64
C THR A 106 14.50 5.55 -20.45
N GLY A 107 15.83 5.38 -20.52
CA GLY A 107 16.68 6.17 -21.42
C GLY A 107 16.95 7.59 -20.92
N ILE A 108 16.97 7.79 -19.60
CA ILE A 108 17.28 9.08 -19.01
C ILE A 108 18.80 9.30 -19.07
N PRO A 109 19.28 10.47 -19.50
CA PRO A 109 20.70 10.75 -19.43
C PRO A 109 21.16 10.89 -17.97
N ASP A 110 22.39 10.45 -17.70
CA ASP A 110 23.00 10.48 -16.36
C ASP A 110 22.23 9.63 -15.34
N GLU A 111 21.64 8.52 -15.79
CA GLU A 111 20.89 7.57 -14.96
C GLU A 111 21.84 6.87 -13.96
N TYR A 112 21.49 7.00 -12.68
CA TYR A 112 22.22 6.40 -11.57
C TYR A 112 21.57 5.07 -11.14
N GLU A 113 20.24 5.06 -11.06
CA GLU A 113 19.39 3.89 -10.84
C GLU A 113 18.17 3.98 -11.78
N PRO A 114 17.42 2.89 -12.02
CA PRO A 114 16.29 2.93 -12.95
C PRO A 114 15.33 4.10 -12.69
N SER A 115 15.26 5.04 -13.62
CA SER A 115 14.48 6.29 -13.55
C SER A 115 14.92 7.36 -12.54
N LEU A 116 16.13 7.23 -11.98
CA LEU A 116 16.75 8.20 -11.09
C LEU A 116 18.01 8.77 -11.77
N ASN A 117 18.04 10.08 -12.01
CA ASN A 117 19.24 10.74 -12.53
C ASN A 117 19.79 11.79 -11.56
N VAL A 118 21.10 11.97 -11.61
CA VAL A 118 21.83 12.96 -10.80
C VAL A 118 22.71 13.78 -11.71
N ARG A 119 22.43 15.09 -11.79
CA ARG A 119 23.11 16.01 -12.70
C ARG A 119 23.83 17.11 -11.94
N PHE A 120 25.09 17.33 -12.29
CA PHE A 120 25.85 18.46 -11.79
C PHE A 120 25.42 19.75 -12.49
N MET A 121 25.08 20.78 -11.71
CA MET A 121 24.54 22.05 -12.21
C MET A 121 25.55 23.19 -12.19
N GLY A 122 26.81 22.90 -11.84
CA GLY A 122 27.86 23.91 -11.73
C GLY A 122 28.09 24.41 -10.30
N ILE A 123 28.96 25.41 -10.20
CA ILE A 123 29.30 26.12 -8.97
C ILE A 123 28.86 27.58 -9.15
N SER A 124 28.12 28.13 -8.19
CA SER A 124 27.69 29.53 -8.23
C SER A 124 28.85 30.48 -7.92
N GLU A 125 28.66 31.78 -8.17
CA GLU A 125 29.64 32.83 -7.82
C GLU A 125 29.95 32.89 -6.31
N GLN A 126 29.05 32.38 -5.47
CA GLN A 126 29.22 32.24 -4.02
C GLN A 126 29.86 30.90 -3.62
N ALA A 127 30.49 30.20 -4.56
CA ALA A 127 31.12 28.89 -4.37
C ALA A 127 30.15 27.77 -3.93
N VAL A 128 28.86 27.88 -4.26
CA VAL A 128 27.86 26.82 -3.95
C VAL A 128 27.82 25.81 -5.09
N THR A 129 28.07 24.54 -4.76
CA THR A 129 28.00 23.41 -5.70
C THR A 129 26.58 22.85 -5.73
N SER A 130 25.96 22.79 -6.91
CA SER A 130 24.57 22.37 -7.05
C SER A 130 24.45 21.04 -7.82
N TYR A 131 23.60 20.16 -7.33
CA TYR A 131 23.22 18.92 -8.00
C TYR A 131 21.70 18.84 -8.12
N LEU A 132 21.22 18.43 -9.29
CA LEU A 132 19.81 18.14 -9.53
C LEU A 132 19.60 16.63 -9.48
N VAL A 133 18.77 16.18 -8.54
CA VAL A 133 18.36 14.78 -8.42
C VAL A 133 16.91 14.68 -8.88
N SER A 134 16.65 13.91 -9.93
CA SER A 134 15.29 13.73 -10.47
C SER A 134 14.91 12.25 -10.50
N ALA A 135 13.68 11.95 -10.08
CA ALA A 135 13.14 10.60 -10.03
C ALA A 135 11.80 10.54 -10.80
N TYR A 136 11.69 9.62 -11.76
CA TYR A 136 10.54 9.51 -12.67
C TYR A 136 9.82 8.18 -12.47
N TYR A 137 8.83 8.18 -11.58
CA TYR A 137 8.00 7.01 -11.31
C TYR A 137 6.51 7.34 -11.41
N SER A 138 5.75 6.36 -11.85
CA SER A 138 4.29 6.38 -11.82
C SER A 138 3.78 4.97 -11.52
N ALA A 139 2.47 4.80 -11.41
CA ALA A 139 1.84 3.50 -11.24
C ALA A 139 0.54 3.44 -12.04
N ALA A 140 0.23 2.26 -12.57
CA ALA A 140 -1.00 2.02 -13.32
C ALA A 140 -1.77 0.83 -12.74
N ILE A 141 -3.10 0.97 -12.71
CA ILE A 141 -4.03 -0.10 -12.34
C ILE A 141 -4.56 -0.66 -13.65
N LEU A 142 -4.14 -1.88 -14.03
CA LEU A 142 -4.46 -2.44 -15.36
C LEU A 142 -5.94 -2.80 -15.52
N VAL A 143 -6.60 -3.21 -14.43
CA VAL A 143 -8.03 -3.50 -14.38
C VAL A 143 -8.63 -3.06 -13.04
N PRO A 144 -9.90 -2.65 -12.99
CA PRO A 144 -10.54 -2.13 -11.78
C PRO A 144 -10.39 -3.04 -10.56
N ASP A 145 -10.58 -4.35 -10.71
CA ASP A 145 -10.55 -5.34 -9.61
C ASP A 145 -9.15 -5.62 -9.06
N ALA A 146 -8.08 -5.04 -9.64
CA ALA A 146 -6.72 -5.23 -9.17
C ALA A 146 -6.45 -4.54 -7.83
N LEU A 147 -7.17 -3.45 -7.51
CA LEU A 147 -7.01 -2.65 -6.30
C LEU A 147 -8.36 -2.46 -5.60
N GLY A 148 -8.44 -2.92 -4.35
CA GLY A 148 -9.55 -2.63 -3.44
C GLY A 148 -9.11 -1.72 -2.31
N VAL A 149 -10.04 -0.92 -1.79
CA VAL A 149 -9.79 -0.02 -0.65
C VAL A 149 -10.92 -0.18 0.36
N LEU A 150 -10.57 -0.53 1.60
CA LEU A 150 -11.44 -0.38 2.76
C LEU A 150 -11.20 1.01 3.36
N GLU A 151 -12.22 1.85 3.35
CA GLU A 151 -12.22 3.25 3.75
C GLU A 151 -12.85 3.42 5.14
N ASP A 152 -12.62 4.60 5.72
CA ASP A 152 -13.15 5.02 7.02
C ASP A 152 -12.87 4.03 8.16
N VAL A 153 -11.67 3.43 8.12
CA VAL A 153 -11.25 2.46 9.12
C VAL A 153 -10.87 3.20 10.41
N GLU A 154 -11.68 3.07 11.45
CA GLU A 154 -11.41 3.65 12.76
C GLU A 154 -10.30 2.88 13.47
N ILE A 155 -9.24 3.58 13.87
CA ILE A 155 -8.05 2.92 14.45
C ILE A 155 -8.05 2.86 15.98
N GLY A 156 -9.15 3.27 16.63
CA GLY A 156 -9.23 3.43 18.08
C GLY A 156 -8.25 4.50 18.61
N ARG A 157 -8.57 5.13 19.74
CA ARG A 157 -7.64 6.04 20.41
C ARG A 157 -6.56 5.28 21.16
#